data_AF-A0A519T3F4-F1
#
_entry.id   AF-A0A519T3F4-F1
#
_cell.length_a   1.000
_cell.length_b   1.000
_cell.length_c   1.000
_cell.angle_alpha   90.00
_cell.angle_beta   90.00
_cell.angle_gamma   90.00
#
_symmetry.space_group_name_H-M   'P 1'
#
loop_
_entity.id
_entity.type
_entity.pdbx_description
1 polymer ?
#
loop_
_entity_poly.entity_id
_entity_poly.type
_entity_poly.pdbx_seq_one_letter_code
_entity_poly.pdbx_strand_id
1 'polypeptide(L)'
;METSSQAQVFWAAQFETTAENGIIRLPADYPELANASLRVLVLSSEPSKAQAEAADRARRQARVERLRAAQAKLVAANPFRSIADPVQWQRDLRNEEERPLPGRP
;
A
#
# COMPACT_ATOMS: atom_id res chain seq x y z
N MET A 1 -50.15 9.72 3.36
CA MET A 1 -49.14 9.76 2.29
C MET A 1 -48.24 8.57 2.50
N GLU A 2 -48.51 7.46 1.83
CA GLU A 2 -47.68 6.26 1.90
C GLU A 2 -46.62 6.37 0.82
N THR A 3 -45.36 6.58 1.22
CA THR A 3 -44.23 6.50 0.30
C THR A 3 -43.91 5.04 0.06
N SER A 4 -44.53 4.44 -0.95
CA SER A 4 -44.13 3.13 -1.47
C SER A 4 -42.69 3.22 -1.99
N SER A 5 -41.75 2.77 -1.17
CA SER A 5 -40.38 2.49 -1.57
C SER A 5 -40.41 1.27 -2.49
N GLN A 6 -40.39 1.50 -3.81
CA GLN A 6 -40.21 0.41 -4.76
C GLN A 6 -38.78 -0.11 -4.59
N ALA A 7 -38.67 -1.36 -4.12
CA ALA A 7 -37.41 -2.09 -4.13
C ALA A 7 -36.95 -2.23 -5.59
N GLN A 8 -35.88 -1.53 -5.95
CA GLN A 8 -35.21 -1.75 -7.23
C GLN A 8 -34.58 -3.14 -7.20
N VAL A 9 -35.09 -4.04 -8.03
CA VAL A 9 -34.48 -5.35 -8.25
C VAL A 9 -33.26 -5.13 -9.15
N PHE A 10 -32.07 -5.30 -8.57
CA PHE A 10 -30.81 -5.28 -9.32
C PHE A 10 -30.56 -6.66 -9.90
N TRP A 11 -30.57 -6.74 -11.21
CA TRP A 11 -30.25 -7.94 -11.97
C TRP A 11 -28.83 -7.81 -12.52
N ALA A 12 -28.05 -8.88 -12.44
CA ALA A 12 -26.66 -8.91 -12.88
C ALA A 12 -26.47 -10.08 -13.84
N ALA A 13 -25.94 -9.78 -15.03
CA ALA A 13 -25.51 -10.79 -16.00
C ALA A 13 -23.99 -10.98 -15.90
N GLN A 14 -23.54 -12.22 -15.89
CA GLN A 14 -22.12 -12.58 -15.93
C GLN A 14 -21.84 -13.37 -17.20
N PHE A 15 -20.87 -12.92 -17.99
CA PHE A 15 -20.42 -13.59 -19.20
C PHE A 15 -18.96 -13.28 -19.46
N GLU A 16 -18.31 -14.14 -20.25
CA GLU A 16 -16.95 -13.91 -20.74
C GLU A 16 -17.01 -13.36 -22.16
N THR A 17 -16.22 -12.32 -22.43
CA THR A 17 -16.07 -11.77 -23.78
C THR A 17 -14.73 -11.07 -23.92
N THR A 18 -14.30 -10.92 -25.17
CA THR A 18 -13.19 -10.05 -25.54
C THR A 18 -13.72 -8.66 -25.88
N ALA A 19 -13.04 -7.61 -25.42
CA ALA A 19 -13.34 -6.25 -25.85
C ALA A 19 -12.65 -5.98 -27.20
N GLU A 20 -13.42 -5.59 -28.21
CA GLU A 20 -12.92 -5.25 -29.54
C GLU A 20 -12.92 -3.72 -29.70
N ASN A 21 -11.76 -3.09 -29.87
CA ASN A 21 -11.63 -1.62 -29.98
C ASN A 21 -12.29 -0.85 -28.81
N GLY A 22 -12.26 -1.40 -27.60
CA GLY A 22 -12.90 -0.81 -26.42
C GLY A 22 -14.42 -1.01 -26.36
N ILE A 23 -15.00 -1.74 -27.31
CA ILE A 23 -16.42 -2.09 -27.34
C ILE A 23 -16.60 -3.50 -26.78
N ILE A 24 -17.48 -3.61 -25.79
CA ILE A 24 -17.92 -4.89 -25.22
C ILE A 24 -19.23 -5.25 -25.90
N ARG A 25 -19.22 -6.32 -26.70
CA ARG A 25 -20.44 -6.82 -27.35
C ARG A 25 -21.24 -7.63 -26.34
N LEU A 26 -22.52 -7.31 -26.22
CA LEU A 26 -23.42 -8.03 -25.35
C LEU A 26 -23.86 -9.35 -26.01
N PRO A 27 -23.88 -10.48 -25.29
CA PRO A 27 -24.37 -11.74 -25.83
C PRO A 27 -25.85 -11.65 -26.21
N ALA A 28 -26.26 -12.42 -27.23
CA ALA A 28 -27.63 -12.43 -27.72
C ALA A 28 -28.66 -12.94 -26.69
N ASP A 29 -28.17 -13.62 -25.64
CA ASP A 29 -28.99 -14.19 -24.57
C ASP A 29 -29.60 -13.13 -23.64
N TYR A 30 -29.20 -11.86 -23.78
CA TYR A 30 -29.67 -10.75 -22.93
C TYR A 30 -30.26 -9.59 -23.75
N PRO A 31 -31.32 -9.81 -24.54
CA PRO A 31 -31.94 -8.77 -25.36
C PRO A 31 -32.50 -7.60 -24.53
N GLU A 32 -32.90 -7.84 -23.28
CA GLU A 32 -33.42 -6.84 -22.34
C GLU A 32 -32.38 -5.79 -21.94
N LEU A 33 -31.09 -6.07 -22.09
CA LEU A 33 -29.99 -5.17 -21.76
C LEU A 33 -29.65 -4.18 -22.88
N ALA A 34 -30.17 -4.39 -24.11
CA ALA A 34 -29.71 -3.69 -25.31
C ALA A 34 -29.84 -2.15 -25.24
N ASN A 35 -30.84 -1.64 -24.51
CA ASN A 35 -31.11 -0.20 -24.37
C ASN A 35 -30.99 0.30 -22.92
N ALA A 36 -30.41 -0.50 -22.03
CA ALA A 36 -30.28 -0.17 -20.62
C ALA A 36 -28.97 0.58 -20.33
N SER A 37 -28.97 1.44 -19.31
CA SER A 37 -27.73 2.02 -18.77
C SER A 37 -27.06 1.02 -17.83
N LEU A 38 -25.90 0.51 -18.24
CA LEU A 38 -25.21 -0.58 -17.53
C LEU A 38 -23.94 -0.10 -16.84
N ARG A 39 -23.69 -0.64 -15.64
CA ARG A 39 -22.38 -0.57 -15.00
C ARG A 39 -21.63 -1.85 -15.30
N VAL A 40 -20.49 -1.74 -15.96
CA VAL A 40 -19.66 -2.89 -16.32
C VAL A 40 -18.52 -3.03 -15.31
N LEU A 41 -18.41 -4.22 -14.70
CA LEU A 41 -17.29 -4.60 -13.87
C LEU A 41 -16.42 -5.57 -14.66
N VAL A 42 -15.22 -5.15 -15.03
CA VAL A 42 -14.25 -5.99 -15.75
C VAL A 42 -13.31 -6.64 -14.74
N LEU A 43 -13.36 -7.96 -14.65
CA LEU A 43 -12.43 -8.77 -13.87
C LEU A 43 -11.25 -9.15 -14.76
N SER A 44 -10.17 -8.37 -14.71
CA SER A 44 -8.91 -8.71 -15.37
C SER A 44 -7.97 -9.42 -14.40
N SER A 45 -7.25 -10.43 -14.87
CA SER A 45 -6.16 -11.07 -14.14
C SER A 45 -4.95 -10.15 -13.97
N GLU A 46 -4.80 -9.16 -14.86
CA GLU A 46 -3.72 -8.18 -14.75
C GLU A 46 -4.13 -7.01 -13.86
N PRO A 47 -3.29 -6.63 -12.90
CA PRO A 47 -3.57 -5.49 -12.03
C PRO A 47 -3.63 -4.23 -12.88
N SER A 48 -4.73 -3.49 -12.75
CA SER A 48 -4.82 -2.18 -13.39
C SER A 48 -3.72 -1.26 -12.84
N LYS A 49 -3.34 -0.24 -13.61
CA LYS A 49 -2.35 0.76 -13.17
C LYS A 49 -2.70 1.35 -11.79
N ALA A 50 -3.99 1.61 -11.53
CA ALA A 50 -4.46 2.10 -10.25
C ALA A 50 -4.25 1.10 -9.10
N GLN A 51 -4.43 -0.20 -9.35
CA GLN A 51 -4.16 -1.25 -8.37
C GLN A 51 -2.65 -1.38 -8.09
N ALA A 52 -1.81 -1.28 -9.12
CA ALA A 52 -0.36 -1.29 -8.97
C ALA A 52 0.14 -0.11 -8.12
N GLU A 53 -0.39 1.11 -8.36
CA GLU A 53 -0.06 2.29 -7.57
C GLU A 53 -0.53 2.19 -6.11
N ALA A 54 -1.73 1.63 -5.88
CA ALA A 54 -2.23 1.37 -4.52
C ALA A 54 -1.36 0.37 -3.76
N ALA A 55 -0.93 -0.71 -4.43
CA ALA A 55 -0.02 -1.71 -3.86
C ALA A 55 1.36 -1.10 -3.52
N ASP A 56 1.90 -0.23 -4.37
CA ASP A 56 3.17 0.45 -4.08
C ASP A 56 3.07 1.40 -2.89
N ARG A 57 1.98 2.18 -2.79
CA ARG A 57 1.70 3.01 -1.60
C ARG A 57 1.63 2.16 -0.33
N ALA A 58 0.92 1.04 -0.36
CA ALA A 58 0.80 0.14 0.78
C ALA A 58 2.17 -0.44 1.21
N ARG A 59 3.02 -0.83 0.25
CA ARG A 59 4.39 -1.31 0.52
C ARG A 59 5.26 -0.24 1.18
N ARG A 60 5.22 0.99 0.68
CA ARG A 60 5.96 2.12 1.28
C ARG A 60 5.50 2.37 2.71
N GLN A 61 4.19 2.38 2.94
CA GLN A 61 3.63 2.59 4.28
C GLN A 61 4.02 1.47 5.25
N ALA A 62 3.95 0.21 4.82
CA ALA A 62 4.40 -0.92 5.63
C ALA A 62 5.90 -0.84 6.00
N ARG A 63 6.74 -0.35 5.08
CA ARG A 63 8.18 -0.12 5.37
C ARG A 63 8.37 0.95 6.44
N VAL A 64 7.66 2.07 6.35
CA VAL A 64 7.73 3.16 7.34
C VAL A 64 7.28 2.66 8.71
N GLU A 65 6.18 1.92 8.78
CA GLU A 65 5.68 1.35 10.03
C GLU A 65 6.68 0.38 10.69
N ARG A 66 7.34 -0.48 9.88
CA ARG A 66 8.40 -1.36 10.41
C ARG A 66 9.58 -0.57 10.99
N LEU A 67 10.00 0.52 10.34
CA LEU A 67 11.08 1.37 10.83
C LEU A 67 10.68 2.07 12.14
N ARG A 68 9.46 2.60 12.22
CA ARG A 68 8.93 3.18 13.47
C ARG A 68 8.91 2.17 14.61
N ALA A 69 8.43 0.96 14.34
CA ALA A 69 8.40 -0.10 15.34
C ALA A 69 9.81 -0.50 15.82
N ALA A 70 10.79 -0.57 14.90
CA ALA A 70 12.18 -0.84 15.26
C ALA A 70 12.78 0.30 16.09
N GLN A 71 12.54 1.55 15.73
CA GLN A 71 12.99 2.72 16.49
C GLN A 71 12.38 2.73 17.90
N ALA A 72 11.08 2.45 18.04
CA ALA A 72 10.42 2.37 19.33
C ALA A 72 11.05 1.29 20.23
N LYS A 73 11.41 0.14 19.67
CA LYS A 73 12.13 -0.92 20.39
C LYS A 73 13.52 -0.48 20.86
N LEU A 74 14.26 0.25 20.02
CA LEU A 74 15.59 0.78 20.40
C LEU A 74 15.48 1.82 21.52
N VAL A 75 14.50 2.71 21.45
CA VAL A 75 14.23 3.69 22.51
C VAL A 75 13.85 3.00 23.81
N ALA A 76 12.97 1.98 23.75
CA ALA A 76 12.57 1.21 24.94
C ALA A 76 13.73 0.41 25.55
N ALA A 77 14.60 -0.18 24.71
CA ALA A 77 15.80 -0.86 25.17
C ALA A 77 16.79 0.10 25.83
N ASN A 78 16.78 1.38 25.43
CA ASN A 78 17.64 2.46 25.89
C ASN A 78 19.07 1.97 26.21
N PRO A 79 19.81 1.44 25.22
CA PRO A 79 21.12 0.83 25.45
C PRO A 79 22.14 1.83 26.02
N PHE A 80 21.88 3.13 25.88
CA PHE A 80 22.75 4.20 26.33
C PHE A 80 22.36 4.76 27.71
N ARG A 81 21.38 4.15 28.40
CA ARG A 81 20.90 4.63 29.71
C ARG A 81 21.98 4.72 30.79
N SER A 82 23.04 3.92 30.67
CA SER A 82 24.15 3.89 31.62
C SER A 82 25.22 4.95 31.34
N ILE A 83 25.08 5.69 30.23
CA ILE A 83 26.01 6.76 29.88
C ILE A 83 25.59 8.01 30.64
N ALA A 84 26.38 8.36 31.66
CA ALA A 84 26.10 9.49 32.54
C ALA A 84 26.18 10.85 31.82
N ASP A 85 27.18 11.01 30.93
CA ASP A 85 27.33 12.18 30.07
C ASP A 85 27.53 11.72 28.61
N PRO A 86 26.46 11.74 27.79
CA PRO A 86 26.53 11.33 26.39
C PRO A 86 27.46 12.19 25.54
N VAL A 87 27.62 13.48 25.88
CA VAL A 87 28.45 14.40 25.11
C VAL A 87 29.92 14.14 25.41
N GLN A 88 30.28 13.93 26.68
CA GLN A 88 31.64 13.56 27.05
C GLN A 88 32.00 12.18 26.49
N TRP A 89 31.10 11.19 26.59
CA TRP A 89 31.31 9.86 26.02
C TRP A 89 31.58 9.88 24.51
N GLN A 90 30.85 10.72 23.75
CA GLN A 90 31.10 10.89 22.31
C GLN A 90 32.46 11.56 22.01
N ARG A 91 32.87 12.51 22.86
CA ARG A 91 34.20 13.14 22.74
C ARG A 91 35.31 12.14 23.03
N ASP A 92 35.14 11.31 24.05
CA ASP A 92 36.12 10.29 24.43
C ASP A 92 36.29 9.24 23.32
N LEU A 93 35.19 8.76 22.72
CA LEU A 93 35.23 7.85 21.56
C LEU A 93 36.00 8.45 20.37
N ARG A 94 35.73 9.72 20.04
CA ARG A 94 36.43 10.40 18.94
C ARG A 94 37.93 10.54 19.22
N ASN A 95 38.28 10.89 20.45
CA ASN A 95 39.67 11.03 20.88
C ASN A 95 40.40 9.67 20.97
N GLU A 96 39.68 8.58 21.27
CA GLU A 96 40.21 7.21 21.22
C GLU A 96 40.48 6.75 19.79
N GLU A 97 39.61 7.08 18.83
CA GLU A 97 39.84 6.86 17.39
C GLU A 97 40.95 7.74 16.82
N GLU A 98 41.19 8.92 17.41
CA GLU A 98 42.30 9.82 17.07
C GLU A 98 43.65 9.43 17.72
N ARG A 99 43.70 8.38 18.55
CA ARG A 99 45.00 7.88 19.03
C ARG A 99 45.83 7.40 17.83
N PRO A 100 47.11 7.82 17.71
CA PRO A 100 47.97 7.31 16.66
C PRO A 100 48.06 5.79 16.80
N LEU A 101 47.67 5.07 15.76
CA LEU A 101 47.86 3.63 15.68
C LEU A 101 49.36 3.35 15.92
N PRO A 102 49.71 2.38 16.77
CA PRO A 102 51.11 2.06 17.01
C PRO A 102 51.78 1.70 15.68
N GLY A 103 52.75 2.52 15.26
CA GLY A 103 53.52 2.31 14.03
C GLY A 103 53.25 3.24 12.85
N ARG A 104 52.55 4.37 13.01
CA ARG A 104 52.67 5.50 12.07
C ARG A 104 53.46 6.65 12.71
N PRO A 105 54.49 7.20 12.03
CA PRO A 105 55.18 8.41 12.48
C PRO A 105 54.24 9.63 12.46
#